data_AF-A0A850JUX2-F1
#
_entry.id   AF-A0A850JUX2-F1
#
_cell.length_a   1.000
_cell.length_b   1.000
_cell.length_c   1.000
_cell.angle_alpha   90.00
_cell.angle_beta   90.00
_cell.angle_gamma   90.00
#
_symmetry.space_group_name_H-M   'P 1'
#
loop_
_entity.id
_entity.type
_entity.pdbx_description
1 polymer ?
#
loop_
_entity_poly.entity_id
_entity_poly.type
_entity_poly.pdbx_seq_one_letter_code
_entity_poly.pdbx_strand_id
1 'polypeptide(L)'
;MATLTFNIAILTIFSIGLLILYQAAIKLTMLSGTFGILAYKKGKALEFYLQGITGVFPATIAHMFNKRAKKGVLYFTKNEAKDVSEWLGEQFFNQKGYTNFFVGTSLMLGLFGTFTGLLVAIDEMGAIILSFGGDDIDIGEVMTKFSGPLGGMSIGFASSLFGVASAVILNVMQYILTRNQAAFMDDVEDWMKGKIIESQSSDMLESLQGSEIGTLLNASQPSSEQNLLSAGFLDVFVDTMGDFTEKLDKSNKASEDLHRLISQNIAQASRTSEKESVLLESIVNNLRELNVNQFSNASMMEESLQEISNVILAEHRSVKKNLSLQEENNKLLKELINRIEKLESNENK
;
A
#
# COMPACT_ATOMS: atom_id res chain seq x y z
N MET A 1 16.92 -33.52 -21.87
CA MET A 1 17.65 -32.23 -21.71
C MET A 1 16.70 -31.08 -21.36
N ALA A 2 15.61 -30.84 -22.12
CA ALA A 2 14.68 -29.72 -21.89
C ALA A 2 14.01 -29.69 -20.50
N THR A 3 13.76 -30.86 -19.92
CA THR A 3 13.10 -31.04 -18.61
C THR A 3 13.94 -30.55 -17.43
N LEU A 4 15.25 -30.82 -17.49
CA LEU A 4 16.22 -30.43 -16.48
C LEU A 4 16.33 -28.90 -16.45
N THR A 5 16.41 -28.27 -17.62
CA THR A 5 16.50 -26.81 -17.77
C THR A 5 15.30 -26.09 -17.17
N PHE A 6 14.08 -26.61 -17.36
CA PHE A 6 12.87 -25.94 -16.87
C PHE A 6 12.70 -26.05 -15.36
N ASN A 7 12.92 -27.24 -14.81
CA ASN A 7 12.87 -27.44 -13.36
C ASN A 7 13.98 -26.64 -12.65
N ILE A 8 15.17 -26.52 -13.25
CA ILE A 8 16.23 -25.65 -12.73
C ILE A 8 15.79 -24.18 -12.75
N ALA A 9 15.17 -23.70 -13.84
CA ALA A 9 14.68 -22.32 -13.92
C ALA A 9 13.60 -22.01 -12.87
N ILE A 10 12.66 -22.94 -12.64
CA ILE A 10 11.66 -22.75 -11.58
C ILE A 10 12.34 -22.72 -10.21
N LEU A 11 13.31 -23.60 -9.96
CA LEU A 11 14.02 -23.67 -8.68
C LEU A 11 14.86 -22.42 -8.41
N THR A 12 15.50 -21.83 -9.43
CA THR A 12 16.26 -20.59 -9.27
C THR A 12 15.33 -19.42 -8.93
N ILE A 13 14.21 -19.27 -9.63
CA ILE A 13 13.22 -18.22 -9.33
C ILE A 13 12.62 -18.41 -7.94
N PHE A 14 12.28 -19.65 -7.58
CA PHE A 14 11.81 -19.99 -6.24
C PHE A 14 12.85 -19.61 -5.16
N SER A 15 14.12 -19.96 -5.38
CA SER A 15 15.20 -19.64 -4.43
C SER A 15 15.41 -18.14 -4.27
N ILE A 16 15.34 -17.37 -5.37
CA ILE A 16 15.43 -15.90 -5.33
C ILE A 16 14.23 -15.31 -4.57
N GLY A 17 13.00 -15.77 -4.86
CA GLY A 17 11.81 -15.33 -4.15
C GLY A 17 11.89 -15.63 -2.65
N LEU A 18 12.40 -16.80 -2.29
CA LEU A 18 12.61 -17.21 -0.90
C LEU A 18 13.68 -16.37 -0.20
N LEU A 19 14.79 -16.04 -0.89
CA LEU A 19 15.82 -15.13 -0.37
C LEU A 19 15.27 -13.73 -0.09
N ILE A 20 14.45 -13.18 -0.98
CA ILE A 20 13.84 -11.86 -0.81
C ILE A 20 12.89 -11.85 0.39
N LEU A 21 12.05 -12.87 0.53
CA LEU A 21 11.18 -13.04 1.70
C LEU A 21 11.98 -13.15 3.00
N TYR A 22 13.08 -13.91 2.97
CA TYR A 22 13.96 -14.07 4.13
C TYR A 22 14.65 -12.75 4.50
N GLN A 23 15.14 -12.00 3.51
CA GLN A 23 15.72 -10.67 3.72
C GLN A 23 14.68 -9.69 4.28
N ALA A 24 13.45 -9.72 3.78
CA ALA A 24 12.36 -8.88 4.29
C ALA A 24 11.99 -9.24 5.74
N ALA A 25 11.97 -10.52 6.09
CA ALA A 25 11.77 -10.99 7.45
C ALA A 25 12.90 -10.53 8.39
N ILE A 26 14.16 -10.68 8.00
CA ILE A 26 15.31 -10.16 8.78
C ILE A 26 15.20 -8.65 8.97
N LYS A 27 14.86 -7.91 7.92
CA LYS A 27 14.70 -6.45 7.99
C LYS A 27 13.58 -6.06 8.95
N LEU A 28 12.46 -6.79 8.96
CA LEU A 28 11.38 -6.60 9.94
C LEU A 28 11.85 -6.88 11.36
N THR A 29 12.56 -7.98 11.60
CA THR A 29 13.14 -8.29 12.93
C THR A 29 14.13 -7.21 13.36
N MET A 30 14.95 -6.70 12.45
CA MET A 30 15.87 -5.60 12.72
C MET A 30 15.12 -4.31 13.06
N LEU A 31 14.07 -3.96 12.31
CA LEU A 31 13.24 -2.78 12.58
C LEU A 31 12.56 -2.89 13.94
N SER A 32 11.90 -4.01 14.21
CA SER A 32 11.25 -4.30 15.48
C SER A 32 12.23 -4.22 16.65
N GLY A 33 13.44 -4.78 16.49
CA GLY A 33 14.51 -4.65 17.47
C GLY A 33 14.93 -3.20 17.71
N THR A 34 15.11 -2.40 16.65
CA THR A 34 15.50 -0.98 16.78
C THR A 34 14.43 -0.16 17.49
N PHE A 35 13.15 -0.32 17.13
CA PHE A 35 12.04 0.37 17.80
C PHE A 35 11.85 -0.10 19.25
N GLY A 36 12.02 -1.40 19.53
CA GLY A 36 12.01 -1.92 20.89
C GLY A 36 13.13 -1.34 21.77
N ILE A 37 14.33 -1.17 21.22
CA ILE A 37 15.45 -0.51 21.90
C ILE A 37 15.16 0.98 22.12
N LEU A 38 14.61 1.67 21.12
CA LEU A 38 14.19 3.08 21.23
C LEU A 38 13.09 3.28 22.28
N ALA A 39 12.23 2.28 22.50
CA ALA A 39 11.18 2.31 23.49
C ALA A 39 11.69 2.12 24.94
N TYR A 40 12.67 1.24 25.14
CA TYR A 40 13.06 0.79 26.49
C TYR A 40 14.39 1.36 27.00
N LYS A 41 15.38 1.64 26.13
CA LYS A 41 16.72 2.08 26.55
C LYS A 41 16.84 3.61 26.60
N LYS A 42 17.41 4.14 27.68
CA LYS A 42 17.75 5.56 27.87
C LYS A 42 19.26 5.77 28.07
N GLY A 43 19.78 6.93 27.68
CA GLY A 43 21.17 7.36 27.93
C GLY A 43 22.20 6.93 26.87
N LYS A 44 23.49 6.81 27.25
CA LYS A 44 24.64 6.53 26.34
C LYS A 44 24.53 5.23 25.54
N ALA A 45 23.72 4.27 26.00
CA ALA A 45 23.43 3.04 25.28
C ALA A 45 22.52 3.25 24.06
N LEU A 46 21.74 4.33 24.01
CA LEU A 46 20.87 4.66 22.87
C LEU A 46 21.70 5.21 21.70
N GLU A 47 22.67 6.08 22.01
CA GLU A 47 23.54 6.74 21.03
C GLU A 47 24.45 5.75 20.29
N PHE A 48 24.96 4.72 20.97
CA PHE A 48 25.76 3.64 20.36
C PHE A 48 24.96 2.80 19.35
N TYR A 49 23.69 2.50 19.65
CA TYR A 49 22.83 1.74 18.73
C TYR A 49 22.38 2.60 17.53
N LEU A 50 22.16 3.90 17.73
CA LEU A 50 21.80 4.85 16.67
C LEU A 50 22.93 5.13 15.67
N GLN A 51 24.18 4.81 16.01
CA GLN A 51 25.32 4.99 15.11
C GLN A 51 25.35 3.95 13.96
N GLY A 52 24.68 2.79 14.12
CA GLY A 52 24.50 1.76 13.08
C GLY A 52 23.13 1.80 12.37
N ILE A 53 22.21 2.68 12.78
CA ILE A 53 20.81 2.75 12.31
C ILE A 53 20.66 3.39 10.92
N THR A 54 21.69 4.09 10.44
CA THR A 54 21.71 4.74 9.11
C THR A 54 21.57 3.77 7.92
N GLY A 55 21.82 2.46 8.11
CA GLY A 55 21.57 1.46 7.08
C GLY A 55 20.12 0.98 6.98
N VAL A 56 19.29 1.31 7.99
CA VAL A 56 17.95 0.73 8.18
C VAL A 56 16.85 1.76 7.92
N PHE A 57 17.11 3.02 8.31
CA PHE A 57 16.19 4.14 8.14
C PHE A 57 16.68 5.09 7.04
N PRO A 58 15.78 5.83 6.37
CA PRO A 58 16.16 6.89 5.46
C PRO A 58 16.87 8.00 6.23
N ALA A 59 17.79 8.69 5.55
CA ALA A 59 18.69 9.67 6.16
C ALA A 59 17.95 10.72 7.01
N THR A 60 16.79 11.20 6.56
CA THR A 60 15.97 12.20 7.26
C THR A 60 15.44 11.68 8.59
N ILE A 61 14.87 10.48 8.60
CA ILE A 61 14.31 9.85 9.81
C ILE A 61 15.47 9.47 10.76
N ALA A 62 16.54 8.87 10.25
CA ALA A 62 17.71 8.51 11.04
C ALA A 62 18.31 9.73 11.76
N HIS A 63 18.45 10.86 11.05
CA HIS A 63 18.99 12.10 11.63
C HIS A 63 18.03 12.71 12.66
N MET A 64 16.72 12.68 12.42
CA MET A 64 15.70 13.14 13.36
C MET A 64 15.74 12.34 14.68
N PHE A 65 15.78 11.01 14.59
CA PHE A 65 15.92 10.12 15.75
C PHE A 65 17.24 10.35 16.49
N ASN A 66 18.38 10.48 15.78
CA ASN A 66 19.68 10.72 16.38
C ASN A 66 19.74 12.06 17.13
N LYS A 67 19.24 13.14 16.50
CA LYS A 67 19.20 14.49 17.10
C LYS A 67 18.37 14.52 18.39
N ARG A 68 17.25 13.78 18.44
CA ARG A 68 16.36 13.74 19.61
C ARG A 68 16.88 12.79 20.70
N ALA A 69 17.47 11.66 20.33
CA ALA A 69 18.12 10.76 21.27
C ALA A 69 19.27 11.43 22.04
N LYS A 70 20.07 12.29 21.38
CA LYS A 70 21.12 13.09 22.04
C LYS A 70 20.60 14.06 23.10
N LYS A 71 19.33 14.47 23.01
CA LYS A 71 18.67 15.35 23.99
C LYS A 71 18.05 14.59 25.17
N GLY A 72 18.18 13.27 25.22
CA GLY A 72 17.74 12.44 26.35
C GLY A 72 16.24 12.11 26.39
N VAL A 73 15.43 12.72 25.53
CA VAL A 73 13.99 12.45 25.40
C VAL A 73 13.56 12.36 23.93
N LEU A 74 12.95 11.22 23.58
CA LEU A 74 12.35 10.97 22.26
C LEU A 74 10.90 11.46 22.30
N TYR A 75 10.72 12.75 22.02
CA TYR A 75 9.40 13.33 21.78
C TYR A 75 9.29 13.75 20.31
N PHE A 76 8.14 13.48 19.68
CA PHE A 76 7.89 13.72 18.27
C PHE A 76 6.73 14.69 18.06
N THR A 77 6.73 15.41 16.96
CA THR A 77 5.55 16.13 16.46
C THR A 77 4.61 15.16 15.76
N LYS A 78 3.33 15.53 15.61
CA LYS A 78 2.34 14.73 14.87
C LYS A 78 2.79 14.45 13.44
N ASN A 79 3.41 15.43 12.78
CA ASN A 79 3.90 15.30 11.41
C ASN A 79 5.07 14.31 11.33
N GLU A 80 6.05 14.37 12.25
CA GLU A 80 7.16 13.43 12.28
C GLU A 80 6.71 11.98 12.53
N ALA A 81 5.68 11.77 13.36
CA ALA A 81 5.11 10.45 13.58
C ALA A 81 4.42 9.90 12.32
N LYS A 82 3.70 10.76 11.61
CA LYS A 82 3.08 10.41 10.33
C LYS A 82 4.13 10.06 9.27
N ASP A 83 5.18 10.85 9.12
CA ASP A 83 6.26 10.62 8.15
C ASP A 83 6.93 9.26 8.36
N VAL A 84 7.10 8.84 9.61
CA VAL A 84 7.66 7.52 9.95
C VAL A 84 6.72 6.39 9.55
N SER A 85 5.42 6.50 9.87
CA SER A 85 4.41 5.51 9.51
C SER A 85 4.26 5.37 7.99
N GLU A 86 4.22 6.50 7.27
CA GLU A 86 4.16 6.53 5.80
C GLU A 86 5.38 5.88 5.16
N TRP A 87 6.58 6.17 5.67
CA TRP A 87 7.81 5.52 5.21
C TRP A 87 7.80 3.99 5.47
N LEU A 88 7.40 3.53 6.66
CA LEU A 88 7.27 2.08 6.93
C LEU A 88 6.26 1.44 5.95
N GLY A 89 5.15 2.13 5.69
CA GLY A 89 4.07 1.65 4.83
C GLY A 89 4.57 1.45 3.41
N GLU A 90 5.27 2.44 2.87
CA GLU A 90 5.89 2.38 1.55
C GLU A 90 6.92 1.24 1.47
N GLN A 91 7.76 1.07 2.49
CA GLN A 91 8.75 -0.01 2.53
C GLN A 91 8.11 -1.40 2.50
N PHE A 92 7.05 -1.63 3.28
CA PHE A 92 6.34 -2.91 3.30
C PHE A 92 5.57 -3.15 2.00
N PHE A 93 4.98 -2.10 1.43
CA PHE A 93 4.33 -2.17 0.12
C PHE A 93 5.32 -2.59 -0.98
N ASN A 94 6.49 -1.94 -1.03
CA ASN A 94 7.54 -2.27 -2.00
C ASN A 94 8.02 -3.72 -1.86
N GLN A 95 8.24 -4.20 -0.62
CA GLN A 95 8.61 -5.60 -0.36
C GLN A 95 7.55 -6.59 -0.86
N LYS A 96 6.27 -6.32 -0.61
CA LYS A 96 5.15 -7.13 -1.10
C LYS A 96 5.08 -7.15 -2.63
N GLY A 97 5.35 -6.01 -3.27
CA GLY A 97 5.42 -5.90 -4.73
C GLY A 97 6.45 -6.84 -5.34
N TYR A 98 7.67 -6.86 -4.80
CA TYR A 98 8.72 -7.79 -5.25
C TYR A 98 8.29 -9.25 -5.08
N THR A 99 7.77 -9.64 -3.92
CA THR A 99 7.36 -11.03 -3.71
C THR A 99 6.25 -11.46 -4.67
N ASN A 100 5.25 -10.61 -4.92
CA ASN A 100 4.18 -10.89 -5.87
C ASN A 100 4.71 -11.11 -7.30
N PHE A 101 5.74 -10.36 -7.70
CA PHE A 101 6.41 -10.56 -8.98
C PHE A 101 7.03 -11.97 -9.08
N PHE A 102 7.74 -12.44 -8.06
CA PHE A 102 8.33 -13.79 -8.06
C PHE A 102 7.29 -14.90 -8.00
N VAL A 103 6.19 -14.71 -7.24
CA VAL A 103 5.05 -15.64 -7.23
C VAL A 103 4.43 -15.76 -8.63
N GLY A 104 4.13 -14.63 -9.27
CA GLY A 104 3.57 -14.62 -10.63
C GLY A 104 4.51 -15.21 -11.67
N THR A 105 5.81 -14.92 -11.55
CA THR A 105 6.83 -15.47 -12.46
C THR A 105 6.99 -16.98 -12.28
N SER A 106 6.95 -17.49 -11.05
CA SER A 106 6.96 -18.95 -10.77
C SER A 106 5.76 -19.65 -11.40
N LEU A 107 4.58 -19.03 -11.34
CA LEU A 107 3.36 -19.57 -11.95
C LEU A 107 3.45 -19.57 -13.48
N MET A 108 3.94 -18.47 -14.07
CA MET A 108 4.15 -18.35 -15.51
C MET A 108 5.16 -19.39 -16.02
N LEU A 109 6.26 -19.62 -15.30
CA LEU A 109 7.21 -20.69 -15.64
C LEU A 109 6.57 -22.07 -15.53
N GLY A 110 5.75 -22.34 -14.51
CA GLY A 110 5.00 -23.60 -14.41
C GLY A 110 4.14 -23.86 -15.65
N LEU A 111 3.41 -22.84 -16.12
CA LEU A 111 2.62 -22.90 -17.35
C LEU A 111 3.48 -23.06 -18.60
N PHE A 112 4.62 -22.37 -18.70
CA PHE A 112 5.53 -22.55 -19.83
C PHE A 112 6.08 -23.98 -19.90
N GLY A 113 6.30 -24.62 -18.74
CA GLY A 113 6.64 -26.02 -18.64
C GLY A 113 5.63 -26.95 -19.31
N THR A 114 4.32 -26.73 -19.12
CA THR A 114 3.29 -27.53 -19.81
C THR A 114 3.34 -27.33 -21.31
N PHE A 115 3.50 -26.09 -21.76
CA PHE A 115 3.56 -25.76 -23.18
C PHE A 115 4.73 -26.49 -23.87
N THR A 116 5.92 -26.45 -23.26
CA THR A 116 7.08 -27.16 -23.79
C THR A 116 6.92 -28.69 -23.75
N GLY A 117 6.32 -29.25 -22.71
CA GLY A 117 6.01 -30.69 -22.63
C GLY A 117 5.02 -31.14 -23.71
N LEU A 118 4.01 -30.31 -23.99
CA LEU A 118 3.06 -30.56 -25.08
C LEU A 118 3.72 -30.47 -26.46
N LEU A 119 4.65 -29.53 -26.67
CA LEU A 119 5.42 -29.46 -27.93
C LEU A 119 6.24 -30.74 -28.17
N VAL A 120 6.92 -31.24 -27.13
CA VAL A 120 7.64 -32.52 -27.23
C VAL A 120 6.69 -33.67 -27.56
N ALA A 121 5.52 -33.71 -26.92
CA ALA A 121 4.52 -34.74 -27.20
C ALA A 121 3.99 -34.68 -28.65
N ILE A 122 3.83 -33.49 -29.21
CA ILE A 122 3.43 -33.29 -30.62
C ILE A 122 4.53 -33.74 -31.58
N ASP A 123 5.78 -33.37 -31.32
CA ASP A 123 6.92 -33.76 -32.15
C ASP A 123 7.07 -35.29 -32.20
N GLU A 124 6.96 -35.95 -31.05
CA GLU A 124 7.02 -37.41 -30.96
C GLU A 124 5.79 -38.08 -31.59
N MET A 125 4.59 -37.47 -31.50
CA MET A 125 3.43 -37.95 -32.26
C MET A 125 3.64 -37.85 -33.77
N GLY A 126 4.25 -36.78 -34.27
CA GLY A 126 4.56 -36.62 -35.69
C GLY A 126 5.46 -37.74 -36.22
N ALA A 127 6.45 -38.16 -35.42
CA ALA A 127 7.31 -39.29 -35.75
C ALA A 127 6.54 -40.63 -35.84
N ILE A 128 5.54 -40.83 -34.96
CA ILE A 128 4.67 -42.01 -35.00
C ILE A 128 3.81 -42.01 -36.26
N ILE A 129 3.20 -40.87 -36.62
CA ILE A 129 2.36 -40.73 -37.82
C ILE A 129 3.14 -41.07 -39.09
N LEU A 130 4.38 -40.58 -39.19
CA LEU A 130 5.27 -40.88 -40.32
C LEU A 130 5.62 -42.38 -40.41
N SER A 131 5.67 -43.09 -39.27
CA SER A 131 5.96 -44.53 -39.24
C SER A 131 4.82 -45.42 -39.75
N PHE A 132 3.58 -44.91 -39.81
CA PHE A 132 2.44 -45.62 -40.40
C PHE A 132 2.41 -45.60 -41.94
N GLY A 133 3.32 -44.87 -42.60
CA GLY A 133 3.40 -44.80 -44.06
C GLY A 133 4.11 -45.98 -44.74
N GLY A 134 4.59 -46.98 -43.98
CA GLY A 134 5.29 -48.16 -44.49
C GLY A 134 4.40 -49.39 -44.70
N ASP A 135 4.84 -50.32 -45.56
CA ASP A 135 4.07 -51.51 -46.00
C ASP A 135 3.92 -52.61 -44.92
N ASP A 136 4.71 -52.54 -43.84
CA ASP A 136 4.71 -53.53 -42.74
C ASP A 136 4.63 -52.79 -41.39
N ILE A 137 3.43 -52.71 -40.81
CA ILE A 137 3.18 -51.98 -39.57
C ILE A 137 3.16 -52.99 -38.41
N ASP A 138 4.21 -52.99 -37.58
CA ASP A 138 4.22 -53.71 -36.31
C ASP A 138 3.48 -52.90 -35.23
N ILE A 139 2.31 -53.41 -34.81
CA ILE A 139 1.47 -52.82 -33.77
C ILE A 139 2.21 -52.77 -32.41
N GLY A 140 3.09 -53.74 -32.14
CA GLY A 140 3.93 -53.75 -30.94
C GLY A 140 4.92 -52.60 -30.91
N GLU A 141 5.59 -52.34 -32.03
CA GLU A 141 6.49 -51.20 -32.20
C GLU A 141 5.73 -49.87 -32.06
N VAL A 142 4.55 -49.76 -32.66
CA VAL A 142 3.66 -48.60 -32.54
C VAL A 142 3.28 -48.33 -31.08
N MET A 143 2.82 -49.33 -30.33
CA MET A 143 2.49 -49.18 -28.91
C MET A 143 3.70 -48.71 -28.08
N THR A 144 4.89 -49.23 -28.35
CA THR A 144 6.10 -48.76 -27.64
C THR A 144 6.44 -47.31 -27.96
N LYS A 145 6.25 -46.86 -29.21
CA LYS A 145 6.51 -45.47 -29.63
C LYS A 145 5.54 -44.46 -29.00
N PHE A 146 4.30 -44.85 -28.67
CA PHE A 146 3.37 -43.99 -27.92
C PHE A 146 3.83 -43.63 -26.49
N SER A 147 4.81 -44.35 -25.94
CA SER A 147 5.37 -44.04 -24.61
C SER A 147 6.07 -42.68 -24.57
N GLY A 148 6.62 -42.24 -25.71
CA GLY A 148 7.24 -40.92 -25.84
C GLY A 148 6.25 -39.79 -25.54
N PRO A 149 5.20 -39.60 -26.37
CA PRO A 149 4.25 -38.51 -26.17
C PRO A 149 3.63 -38.46 -24.78
N LEU A 150 3.36 -39.62 -24.17
CA LEU A 150 2.92 -39.73 -22.77
C LEU A 150 3.97 -39.21 -21.79
N GLY A 151 5.25 -39.51 -22.03
CA GLY A 151 6.38 -38.97 -21.28
C GLY A 151 6.50 -37.45 -21.39
N GLY A 152 6.43 -36.90 -22.61
CA GLY A 152 6.46 -35.45 -22.86
C GLY A 152 5.33 -34.70 -22.13
N MET A 153 4.12 -35.28 -22.14
CA MET A 153 2.98 -34.78 -21.39
C MET A 153 3.24 -34.83 -19.87
N SER A 154 3.68 -35.98 -19.34
CA SER A 154 3.97 -36.16 -17.90
C SER A 154 4.99 -35.15 -17.37
N ILE A 155 6.04 -34.88 -18.14
CA ILE A 155 7.06 -33.87 -17.86
C ILE A 155 6.44 -32.48 -17.73
N GLY A 156 5.60 -32.09 -18.70
CA GLY A 156 4.93 -30.79 -18.71
C GLY A 156 4.03 -30.61 -17.48
N PHE A 157 3.26 -31.65 -17.14
CA PHE A 157 2.42 -31.66 -15.93
C PHE A 157 3.24 -31.54 -14.64
N ALA A 158 4.36 -32.27 -14.53
CA ALA A 158 5.22 -32.19 -13.35
C ALA A 158 5.82 -30.79 -13.17
N SER A 159 6.25 -30.14 -14.27
CA SER A 159 6.75 -28.76 -14.24
C SER A 159 5.69 -27.76 -13.77
N SER A 160 4.42 -27.96 -14.17
CA SER A 160 3.29 -27.13 -13.71
C SER A 160 3.04 -27.29 -12.22
N LEU A 161 2.96 -28.53 -11.76
CA LEU A 161 2.75 -28.83 -10.34
C LEU A 161 3.86 -28.22 -9.48
N PHE A 162 5.11 -28.28 -9.95
CA PHE A 162 6.25 -27.66 -9.28
C PHE A 162 6.16 -26.13 -9.25
N GLY A 163 5.77 -25.49 -10.37
CA GLY A 163 5.57 -24.04 -10.44
C GLY A 163 4.45 -23.54 -9.50
N VAL A 164 3.33 -24.27 -9.45
CA VAL A 164 2.20 -23.98 -8.55
C VAL A 164 2.59 -24.21 -7.09
N ALA A 165 3.22 -25.34 -6.76
CA ALA A 165 3.66 -25.63 -5.39
C ALA A 165 4.63 -24.56 -4.87
N SER A 166 5.61 -24.17 -5.71
CA SER A 166 6.56 -23.09 -5.40
C SER A 166 5.84 -21.76 -5.16
N ALA A 167 4.86 -21.40 -6.00
CA ALA A 167 4.06 -20.19 -5.85
C ALA A 167 3.24 -20.20 -4.55
N VAL A 168 2.65 -21.34 -4.18
CA VAL A 168 1.88 -21.49 -2.93
C VAL A 168 2.78 -21.29 -1.70
N ILE A 169 3.96 -21.91 -1.68
CA ILE A 169 4.91 -21.76 -0.56
C ILE A 169 5.30 -20.28 -0.39
N LEU A 170 5.70 -19.62 -1.48
CA LEU A 170 6.05 -18.19 -1.47
C LEU A 170 4.87 -17.32 -1.01
N ASN A 171 3.64 -17.64 -1.45
CA ASN A 171 2.45 -16.88 -1.09
C ASN A 171 2.11 -17.02 0.40
N VAL A 172 2.19 -18.23 0.97
CA VAL A 172 1.96 -18.47 2.40
C VAL A 172 3.00 -17.71 3.24
N MET A 173 4.28 -17.76 2.86
CA MET A 173 5.33 -17.00 3.53
C MET A 173 5.09 -15.48 3.46
N GLN A 174 4.68 -14.98 2.29
CA GLN A 174 4.33 -13.57 2.12
C GLN A 174 3.14 -13.16 2.98
N TYR A 175 2.12 -14.01 3.08
CA TYR A 175 0.96 -13.77 3.94
C TYR A 175 1.38 -13.62 5.41
N ILE A 176 2.20 -14.55 5.91
CA ILE A 176 2.72 -14.50 7.28
C ILE A 176 3.53 -13.21 7.49
N LEU A 177 4.41 -12.85 6.54
CA LEU A 177 5.21 -11.63 6.62
C LEU A 177 4.33 -10.37 6.67
N THR A 178 3.34 -10.25 5.77
CA THR A 178 2.42 -9.10 5.74
C THR A 178 1.61 -8.98 7.03
N ARG A 179 1.18 -10.11 7.61
CA ARG A 179 0.49 -10.09 8.91
C ARG A 179 1.39 -9.54 10.02
N ASN A 180 2.66 -9.97 10.08
CA ASN A 180 3.61 -9.48 11.08
C ASN A 180 3.99 -8.01 10.84
N GLN A 181 4.10 -7.58 9.58
CA GLN A 181 4.33 -6.18 9.21
C GLN A 181 3.19 -5.27 9.68
N ALA A 182 1.93 -5.71 9.54
CA ALA A 182 0.76 -4.97 10.02
C ALA A 182 0.77 -4.83 11.55
N ALA A 183 0.96 -5.95 12.28
CA ALA A 183 1.05 -5.91 13.74
C ALA A 183 2.19 -4.99 14.23
N PHE A 184 3.35 -5.06 13.58
CA PHE A 184 4.47 -4.17 13.89
C PHE A 184 4.18 -2.69 13.57
N MET A 185 3.42 -2.40 12.51
CA MET A 185 3.00 -1.03 12.20
C MET A 185 2.12 -0.46 13.32
N ASP A 186 1.14 -1.25 13.78
CA ASP A 186 0.26 -0.88 14.88
C ASP A 186 1.06 -0.61 16.16
N ASP A 187 2.02 -1.49 16.50
CA ASP A 187 2.93 -1.31 17.64
C ASP A 187 3.76 -0.01 17.55
N VAL A 188 4.27 0.32 16.36
CA VAL A 188 5.05 1.55 16.13
C VAL A 188 4.15 2.78 16.26
N GLU A 189 2.94 2.74 15.71
CA GLU A 189 2.00 3.85 15.78
C GLU A 189 1.61 4.16 17.23
N ASP A 190 1.26 3.13 18.00
CA ASP A 190 0.91 3.27 19.41
C ASP A 190 2.08 3.74 20.27
N TRP A 191 3.29 3.24 20.00
CA TRP A 191 4.50 3.75 20.65
C TRP A 191 4.73 5.24 20.35
N MET A 192 4.58 5.66 19.09
CA MET A 192 4.76 7.05 18.69
C MET A 192 3.69 7.96 19.31
N LYS A 193 2.41 7.54 19.35
CA LYS A 193 1.32 8.29 20.01
C LYS A 193 1.66 8.64 21.46
N GLY A 194 2.21 7.70 22.21
CA GLY A 194 2.66 7.93 23.60
C GLY A 194 3.87 8.88 23.75
N LYS A 195 4.48 9.31 22.64
CA LYS A 195 5.63 10.22 22.56
C LYS A 195 5.34 11.52 21.81
N ILE A 196 4.11 11.73 21.36
CA ILE A 196 3.73 12.98 20.70
C ILE A 196 3.70 14.10 21.75
N ILE A 197 4.35 15.22 21.45
CA ILE A 197 4.20 16.45 22.24
C ILE A 197 2.80 16.98 21.95
N GLU A 198 1.82 16.50 22.68
CA GLU A 198 0.55 17.22 22.80
C GLU A 198 0.88 18.55 23.47
N SER A 199 0.46 19.64 22.87
CA SER A 199 0.70 20.99 23.36
C SER A 199 0.10 21.16 24.77
N GLN A 200 0.86 20.81 25.80
CA GLN A 200 0.65 21.20 27.20
C GLN A 200 0.79 22.73 27.41
N SER A 201 0.52 23.54 26.39
CA SER A 201 0.45 24.99 26.51
C SER A 201 -0.95 25.49 26.88
N SER A 202 -1.98 24.64 26.80
CA SER A 202 -3.35 25.02 27.20
C SER A 202 -3.57 24.80 28.71
N ASP A 203 -3.34 23.59 29.21
CA ASP A 203 -3.71 23.24 30.59
C ASP A 203 -2.79 23.82 31.67
N MET A 204 -1.55 24.18 31.33
CA MET A 204 -0.61 24.76 32.30
C MET A 204 -0.79 26.28 32.46
N LEU A 205 -1.25 26.97 31.41
CA LEU A 205 -1.46 28.42 31.42
C LEU A 205 -2.71 28.81 32.23
N GLU A 206 -3.72 27.95 32.24
CA GLU A 206 -4.95 28.11 33.05
C GLU A 206 -4.67 27.95 34.56
N SER A 207 -3.63 27.20 34.94
CA SER A 207 -3.22 27.02 36.35
C SER A 207 -2.37 28.16 36.93
N LEU A 208 -1.74 28.98 36.08
CA LEU A 208 -0.85 30.08 36.50
C LEU A 208 -1.56 31.44 36.57
N GLN A 209 -2.72 31.59 35.91
CA GLN A 209 -3.47 32.85 35.89
C GLN A 209 -4.37 33.05 37.13
N GLY A 210 -4.51 32.02 37.97
CA GLY A 210 -5.47 32.00 39.08
C GLY A 210 -4.99 32.44 40.46
N SER A 211 -3.69 32.69 40.72
CA SER A 211 -3.24 32.73 42.13
C SER A 211 -2.34 33.88 42.63
N GLU A 212 -1.65 34.70 41.82
CA GLU A 212 -0.56 35.54 42.41
C GLU A 212 -0.40 36.99 41.90
N ILE A 213 -1.45 37.64 41.37
CA ILE A 213 -1.36 39.06 40.95
C ILE A 213 -2.35 39.96 41.71
N GLY A 214 -2.44 39.78 43.04
CA GLY A 214 -3.34 40.58 43.89
C GLY A 214 -2.71 41.24 45.12
N THR A 215 -1.46 40.91 45.48
CA THR A 215 -0.97 41.10 46.86
C THR A 215 0.29 41.95 47.04
N LEU A 216 0.85 42.55 45.99
CA LEU A 216 2.13 43.30 46.10
C LEU A 216 2.03 44.83 45.94
N LEU A 217 0.84 45.42 45.84
CA LEU A 217 0.69 46.86 45.58
C LEU A 217 0.24 47.70 46.79
N ASN A 218 0.54 47.28 48.03
CA ASN A 218 0.17 48.10 49.19
C ASN A 218 1.21 48.14 50.32
N ALA A 219 2.24 48.97 50.13
CA ALA A 219 3.00 49.68 51.16
C ALA A 219 3.87 50.71 50.41
N SER A 220 3.82 52.03 50.63
CA SER A 220 4.29 52.72 51.85
C SER A 220 4.09 54.25 51.70
N GLN A 221 3.84 54.94 52.82
CA GLN A 221 3.90 56.40 52.97
C GLN A 221 5.32 56.91 53.34
N PRO A 222 5.60 58.23 53.26
CA PRO A 222 6.94 58.82 53.37
C PRO A 222 7.24 59.44 54.74
N SER A 223 8.51 59.44 55.15
CA SER A 223 9.05 60.38 56.14
C SER A 223 10.54 60.68 55.89
N SER A 224 10.91 61.88 56.29
CA SER A 224 12.03 62.72 55.85
C SER A 224 13.28 62.66 56.74
N GLU A 225 14.38 63.19 56.19
CA GLU A 225 15.66 63.59 56.82
C GLU A 225 16.82 62.58 56.79
N GLN A 226 17.76 62.75 55.84
CA GLN A 226 19.19 63.04 56.14
C GLN A 226 19.97 63.36 54.86
N ASN A 227 20.36 64.63 54.70
CA ASN A 227 21.14 65.17 53.59
C ASN A 227 22.63 65.26 53.98
N LEU A 228 23.50 64.40 53.43
CA LEU A 228 24.90 64.74 53.05
C LEU A 228 25.63 63.62 52.26
N LEU A 229 25.07 62.42 52.12
CA LEU A 229 25.63 61.34 51.27
C LEU A 229 24.82 61.10 49.97
N SER A 230 23.79 61.92 49.75
CA SER A 230 22.84 61.78 48.65
C SER A 230 23.42 62.19 47.29
N ALA A 231 24.41 63.10 47.23
CA ALA A 231 24.89 63.66 45.96
C ALA A 231 25.60 62.65 45.04
N GLY A 232 26.48 61.79 45.58
CA GLY A 232 27.17 60.77 44.77
C GLY A 232 26.28 59.59 44.41
N PHE A 233 25.29 59.27 45.24
CA PHE A 233 24.29 58.26 44.93
C PHE A 233 23.27 58.76 43.90
N LEU A 234 22.86 60.02 43.97
CA LEU A 234 22.00 60.65 42.96
C LEU A 234 22.66 60.66 41.59
N ASP A 235 23.96 60.92 41.51
CA ASP A 235 24.69 60.95 40.23
C ASP A 235 24.78 59.55 39.61
N VAL A 236 25.16 58.53 40.38
CA VAL A 236 25.17 57.13 39.93
C VAL A 236 23.77 56.60 39.62
N PHE A 237 22.76 57.02 40.39
CA PHE A 237 21.37 56.63 40.15
C PHE A 237 20.81 57.28 38.89
N VAL A 238 21.14 58.55 38.62
CA VAL A 238 20.77 59.26 37.40
C VAL A 238 21.45 58.64 36.19
N ASP A 239 22.73 58.28 36.29
CA ASP A 239 23.49 57.62 35.22
C ASP A 239 22.94 56.21 34.93
N THR A 240 22.66 55.44 35.98
CA THR A 240 22.05 54.11 35.86
C THR A 240 20.63 54.17 35.30
N MET A 241 19.85 55.21 35.64
CA MET A 241 18.52 55.44 35.08
C MET A 241 18.57 55.93 33.62
N GLY A 242 19.60 56.68 33.24
CA GLY A 242 19.87 57.05 31.85
C GLY A 242 20.12 55.82 30.99
N ASP A 243 21.01 54.94 31.43
CA ASP A 243 21.31 53.66 30.77
C ASP A 243 20.11 52.70 30.76
N PHE A 244 19.31 52.69 31.84
CA PHE A 244 18.09 51.90 31.92
C PHE A 244 17.03 52.42 30.94
N THR A 245 16.86 53.75 30.82
CA THR A 245 15.91 54.38 29.90
C THR A 245 16.27 54.08 28.45
N GLU A 246 17.55 54.13 28.09
CA GLU A 246 18.02 53.79 26.74
C GLU A 246 17.82 52.30 26.42
N LYS A 247 18.12 51.41 27.38
CA LYS A 247 17.87 49.97 27.23
C LYS A 247 16.38 49.65 27.15
N LEU A 248 15.53 50.37 27.90
CA LEU A 248 14.09 50.18 27.89
C LEU A 248 13.47 50.66 26.58
N ASP A 249 13.98 51.76 26.00
CA ASP A 249 13.58 52.22 24.66
C ASP A 249 14.01 51.23 23.55
N LYS A 250 15.23 50.70 23.62
CA LYS A 250 15.69 49.63 22.72
C LYS A 250 14.86 48.34 22.87
N SER A 251 14.49 47.97 24.10
CA SER A 251 13.64 46.81 24.38
C SER A 251 12.22 46.99 23.88
N ASN A 252 11.64 48.19 24.04
CA ASN A 252 10.31 48.50 23.53
C ASN A 252 10.27 48.44 22.00
N LYS A 253 11.28 49.01 21.32
CA LYS A 253 11.40 48.91 19.86
C LYS A 253 11.55 47.45 19.39
N ALA A 254 12.34 46.65 20.09
CA ALA A 254 12.47 45.22 19.80
C ALA A 254 11.14 44.48 20.00
N SER A 255 10.37 44.82 21.05
CA SER A 255 9.05 44.25 21.30
C SER A 255 8.04 44.65 20.22
N GLU A 256 8.09 45.90 19.75
CA GLU A 256 7.22 46.41 18.68
C GLU A 256 7.51 45.70 17.34
N ASP A 257 8.78 45.48 17.00
CA ASP A 257 9.17 44.69 15.82
C ASP A 257 8.71 43.23 15.94
N LEU A 258 8.78 42.64 17.14
CA LEU A 258 8.30 41.28 17.40
C LEU A 258 6.78 41.18 17.23
N HIS A 259 6.02 42.15 17.75
CA HIS A 259 4.58 42.25 17.53
C HIS A 259 4.23 42.41 16.05
N ARG A 260 5.02 43.19 15.31
CA ARG A 260 4.84 43.37 13.86
C ARG A 260 5.09 42.08 13.09
N LEU A 261 6.17 41.36 13.41
CA LEU A 261 6.50 40.07 12.80
C LEU A 261 5.45 38.99 13.10
N ILE A 262 4.97 38.92 14.35
CA ILE A 262 3.89 37.99 14.74
C ILE A 262 2.61 38.32 13.99
N SER A 263 2.22 39.59 13.94
CA SER A 263 0.99 40.02 13.26
C SER A 263 1.03 39.74 11.76
N GLN A 264 2.18 39.95 11.12
CA GLN A 264 2.40 39.62 9.71
C GLN A 264 2.34 38.11 9.46
N ASN A 265 2.97 37.31 10.33
CA ASN A 265 2.98 35.85 10.19
C ASN A 265 1.58 35.26 10.43
N ILE A 266 0.84 35.77 11.42
CA ILE A 266 -0.56 35.37 11.67
C ILE A 266 -1.46 35.77 10.48
N ALA A 267 -1.31 36.98 9.93
CA ALA A 267 -2.08 37.40 8.76
C ALA A 267 -1.76 36.57 7.51
N GLN A 268 -0.50 36.19 7.32
CA GLN A 268 -0.06 35.34 6.22
C GLN A 268 -0.54 33.88 6.38
N ALA A 269 -0.48 33.34 7.61
CA ALA A 269 -1.03 32.03 7.95
C ALA A 269 -2.55 32.00 7.76
N SER A 270 -3.27 33.04 8.19
CA SER A 270 -4.71 33.18 8.00
C SER A 270 -5.10 33.19 6.52
N ARG A 271 -4.39 33.95 5.68
CA ARG A 271 -4.63 33.99 4.23
C ARG A 271 -4.33 32.66 3.54
N THR A 272 -3.36 31.90 4.04
CA THR A 272 -3.02 30.58 3.50
C THR A 272 -4.09 29.55 3.90
N SER A 273 -4.54 29.59 5.15
CA SER A 273 -5.65 28.77 5.65
C SER A 273 -6.96 29.06 4.90
N GLU A 274 -7.24 30.31 4.57
CA GLU A 274 -8.43 30.69 3.80
C GLU A 274 -8.36 30.16 2.35
N LYS A 275 -7.18 30.18 1.72
CA LYS A 275 -6.95 29.54 0.42
C LYS A 275 -7.12 28.03 0.47
N GLU A 276 -6.62 27.37 1.52
CA GLU A 276 -6.81 25.94 1.72
C GLU A 276 -8.30 25.59 1.92
N SER A 277 -9.06 26.42 2.63
CA SER A 277 -10.51 26.24 2.78
C SER A 277 -11.24 26.34 1.45
N VAL A 278 -10.90 27.31 0.59
CA VAL A 278 -11.51 27.46 -0.75
C VAL A 278 -11.14 26.27 -1.66
N LEU A 279 -9.92 25.75 -1.56
CA LEU A 279 -9.51 24.55 -2.30
C LEU A 279 -10.24 23.30 -1.80
N LEU A 280 -10.39 23.14 -0.49
CA LEU A 280 -11.17 22.05 0.09
C LEU A 280 -12.64 22.13 -0.32
N GLU A 281 -13.23 23.31 -0.34
CA GLU A 281 -14.59 23.53 -0.83
C GLU A 281 -14.71 23.19 -2.32
N SER A 282 -13.73 23.57 -3.14
CA SER A 282 -13.66 23.18 -4.55
C SER A 282 -13.54 21.66 -4.74
N ILE A 283 -12.73 20.98 -3.92
CA ILE A 283 -12.59 19.51 -3.93
C ILE A 283 -13.91 18.84 -3.52
N VAL A 284 -14.57 19.33 -2.46
CA VAL A 284 -15.86 18.81 -2.01
C VAL A 284 -16.94 18.98 -3.08
N ASN A 285 -16.97 20.13 -3.76
CA ASN A 285 -17.89 20.36 -4.87
C ASN A 285 -17.60 19.44 -6.06
N ASN A 286 -16.34 19.23 -6.43
CA ASN A 286 -15.94 18.27 -7.46
C ASN A 286 -16.32 16.84 -7.08
N LEU A 287 -16.12 16.42 -5.83
CA LEU A 287 -16.52 15.10 -5.36
C LEU A 287 -18.03 14.91 -5.40
N ARG A 288 -18.79 15.94 -5.05
CA ARG A 288 -20.26 15.93 -5.15
C ARG A 288 -20.72 15.80 -6.60
N GLU A 289 -20.12 16.55 -7.52
CA GLU A 289 -20.42 16.47 -8.96
C GLU A 289 -20.04 15.10 -9.54
N LEU A 290 -18.86 14.57 -9.21
CA LEU A 290 -18.44 13.22 -9.58
C LEU A 290 -19.41 12.15 -9.08
N ASN A 291 -19.88 12.27 -7.84
CA ASN A 291 -20.83 11.32 -7.26
C ASN A 291 -22.19 11.37 -7.98
N VAL A 292 -22.70 12.57 -8.27
CA VAL A 292 -23.93 12.75 -9.06
C VAL A 292 -23.77 12.17 -10.47
N ASN A 293 -22.64 12.43 -11.13
CA ASN A 293 -22.35 11.89 -12.46
C ASN A 293 -22.20 10.36 -12.42
N GLN A 294 -21.61 9.79 -11.38
CA GLN A 294 -21.48 8.34 -11.21
C GLN A 294 -22.84 7.68 -10.99
N PHE A 295 -23.71 8.28 -10.19
CA PHE A 295 -25.08 7.80 -9.98
C PHE A 295 -25.90 7.87 -11.27
N SER A 296 -25.79 8.99 -12.00
CA SER A 296 -26.43 9.15 -13.32
C SER A 296 -25.95 8.08 -14.31
N ASN A 297 -24.64 7.86 -14.42
CA ASN A 297 -24.07 6.85 -15.30
C ASN A 297 -24.48 5.43 -14.90
N ALA A 298 -24.53 5.12 -13.60
CA ALA A 298 -25.00 3.83 -13.12
C ALA A 298 -26.48 3.60 -13.46
N SER A 299 -27.33 4.62 -13.30
CA SER A 299 -28.74 4.57 -13.67
C SER A 299 -28.93 4.38 -15.18
N MET A 300 -28.17 5.09 -16.03
CA MET A 300 -28.20 4.88 -17.48
C MET A 300 -27.71 3.48 -17.87
N MET A 301 -26.70 2.96 -17.17
CA MET A 301 -26.20 1.61 -17.40
C MET A 301 -27.24 0.56 -17.01
N GLU A 302 -27.95 0.76 -15.90
CA GLU A 302 -29.07 -0.10 -15.49
C GLU A 302 -30.21 -0.09 -16.52
N GLU A 303 -30.60 1.08 -17.01
CA GLU A 303 -31.61 1.22 -18.07
C GLU A 303 -31.18 0.50 -19.36
N SER A 304 -29.93 0.67 -19.78
CA SER A 304 -29.38 -0.03 -20.95
C SER A 304 -29.32 -1.55 -20.77
N LEU A 305 -28.98 -2.04 -19.56
CA LEU A 305 -28.98 -3.47 -19.24
C LEU A 305 -30.39 -4.05 -19.28
N GLN A 306 -31.39 -3.28 -18.83
CA GLN A 306 -32.78 -3.69 -18.87
C GLN A 306 -33.31 -3.72 -20.30
N GLU A 307 -32.91 -2.77 -21.15
CA GLU A 307 -33.23 -2.79 -22.57
C GLU A 307 -32.59 -4.00 -23.29
N ILE A 308 -31.31 -4.26 -23.05
CA ILE A 308 -30.61 -5.46 -23.57
C ILE A 308 -31.31 -6.75 -23.10
N SER A 309 -31.68 -6.83 -21.82
CA SER A 309 -32.40 -7.98 -21.26
C SER A 309 -33.74 -8.22 -21.97
N ASN A 310 -34.50 -7.15 -22.22
CA ASN A 310 -35.76 -7.23 -22.96
C ASN A 310 -35.56 -7.70 -24.40
N VAL A 311 -34.52 -7.21 -25.08
CA VAL A 311 -34.16 -7.66 -26.44
C VAL A 311 -33.77 -9.14 -26.44
N ILE A 312 -32.94 -9.59 -25.49
CA ILE A 312 -32.54 -11.01 -25.36
C ILE A 312 -33.77 -11.90 -25.13
N LEU A 313 -34.71 -11.47 -24.27
CA LEU A 313 -35.94 -12.22 -24.02
C LEU A 313 -36.84 -12.28 -25.26
N ALA A 314 -36.92 -11.20 -26.03
CA ALA A 314 -37.67 -11.16 -27.28
C ALA A 314 -37.05 -12.09 -28.34
N GLU A 315 -35.73 -12.04 -28.52
CA GLU A 315 -34.99 -12.94 -29.41
C GLU A 315 -35.16 -14.40 -29.00
N HIS A 316 -35.03 -14.71 -27.70
CA HIS A 316 -35.21 -16.08 -27.21
C HIS A 316 -36.63 -16.61 -27.48
N ARG A 317 -37.67 -15.77 -27.34
CA ARG A 317 -39.04 -16.14 -27.74
C ARG A 317 -39.15 -16.38 -29.25
N SER A 318 -38.51 -15.53 -30.06
CA SER A 318 -38.48 -15.67 -31.52
C SER A 318 -37.80 -16.96 -31.96
N VAL A 319 -36.63 -17.27 -31.41
CA VAL A 319 -35.89 -18.52 -31.65
C VAL A 319 -36.73 -19.72 -31.25
N LYS A 320 -37.35 -19.70 -30.06
CA LYS A 320 -38.23 -20.78 -29.61
C LYS A 320 -39.40 -21.02 -30.57
N LYS A 321 -40.02 -19.96 -31.08
CA LYS A 321 -41.10 -20.06 -32.08
C LYS A 321 -40.60 -20.67 -33.38
N ASN A 322 -39.44 -20.23 -33.88
CA ASN A 322 -38.83 -20.80 -35.09
C ASN A 322 -38.52 -22.29 -34.91
N LEU A 323 -37.99 -22.69 -33.75
CA LEU A 323 -37.68 -24.09 -33.47
C LEU A 323 -38.95 -24.96 -33.44
N SER A 324 -40.03 -24.45 -32.85
CA SER A 324 -41.33 -25.15 -32.87
C SER A 324 -41.91 -25.30 -34.29
N LEU A 325 -41.79 -24.26 -35.12
CA LEU A 325 -42.20 -24.33 -36.53
C LEU A 325 -41.32 -25.32 -37.33
N GLN A 326 -40.03 -25.39 -37.03
CA GLN A 326 -39.13 -26.34 -37.65
C GLN A 326 -39.44 -27.79 -37.26
N GLU A 327 -39.80 -28.04 -35.99
CA GLU A 327 -40.28 -29.34 -35.56
C GLU A 327 -41.58 -29.75 -36.26
N GLU A 328 -42.53 -28.81 -36.41
CA GLU A 328 -43.79 -29.04 -37.13
C GLU A 328 -43.55 -29.34 -38.61
N ASN A 329 -42.71 -28.55 -39.29
CA ASN A 329 -42.30 -28.79 -40.67
C ASN A 329 -41.63 -30.16 -40.84
N ASN A 330 -40.74 -30.55 -39.92
CA ASN A 330 -40.11 -31.87 -39.93
C ASN A 330 -41.12 -33.02 -39.75
N LYS A 331 -42.17 -32.83 -38.94
CA LYS A 331 -43.26 -33.83 -38.81
C LYS A 331 -44.04 -33.95 -40.11
N LEU A 332 -44.42 -32.83 -40.73
CA LEU A 332 -45.14 -32.82 -42.00
C LEU A 332 -44.33 -33.47 -43.13
N LEU A 333 -43.01 -33.21 -43.19
CA LEU A 333 -42.11 -33.86 -44.14
C LEU A 333 -42.05 -35.37 -43.94
N LYS A 334 -41.96 -35.84 -42.69
CA LYS A 334 -42.02 -37.29 -42.38
C LYS A 334 -43.35 -37.91 -42.79
N GLU A 335 -44.46 -37.20 -42.58
CA GLU A 335 -45.78 -37.69 -43.01
C GLU A 335 -45.90 -37.76 -44.53
N LEU A 336 -45.38 -36.76 -45.26
CA LEU A 336 -45.32 -36.76 -46.72
C LEU A 336 -44.47 -37.93 -47.24
N ILE A 337 -43.28 -38.16 -46.68
CA ILE A 337 -42.41 -39.29 -47.04
C ILE A 337 -43.15 -40.62 -46.83
N ASN A 338 -43.77 -40.81 -45.67
CA ASN A 338 -44.54 -42.03 -45.37
C ASN A 338 -45.73 -42.23 -46.33
N ARG A 339 -46.37 -41.15 -46.79
CA ARG A 339 -47.45 -41.24 -47.80
C ARG A 339 -46.92 -41.60 -49.18
N ILE A 340 -45.76 -41.06 -49.58
CA ILE A 340 -45.10 -41.39 -50.84
C ILE A 340 -44.66 -42.86 -50.85
N GLU A 341 -44.01 -43.35 -49.79
CA GLU A 341 -43.63 -44.77 -49.66
C GLU A 341 -44.84 -45.71 -49.75
N LYS A 342 -45.98 -45.32 -49.15
CA LYS A 342 -47.24 -46.07 -49.27
C LYS A 342 -47.81 -46.08 -50.68
N LEU A 343 -47.60 -45.03 -51.47
CA LEU A 343 -48.05 -44.96 -52.86
C LEU A 343 -47.16 -45.81 -53.76
N GLU A 344 -45.83 -45.75 -53.60
CA GLU A 344 -44.88 -46.62 -54.33
C GLU A 344 -45.07 -48.12 -54.00
N SER A 345 -45.44 -48.43 -52.75
CA SER A 345 -45.82 -49.78 -52.33
C SER A 345 -47.11 -50.29 -52.99
N ASN A 346 -48.02 -49.40 -53.40
CA ASN A 346 -49.30 -49.76 -54.02
C ASN A 346 -49.20 -49.84 -55.56
N GLU A 347 -48.25 -49.14 -56.19
CA GLU A 347 -47.99 -49.28 -57.64
C GLU A 347 -47.21 -50.55 -58.01
N ASN A 348 -46.51 -51.18 -57.05
CA ASN A 348 -45.75 -52.43 -57.25
C ASN A 348 -46.57 -53.72 -56.97
N LYS A 349 -47.90 -53.63 -56.90
CA LYS A 349 -48.85 -54.76 -56.83
C LYS A 349 -49.79 -54.71 -58.01
#